data_AF-A0A9Q3F3W5-F1
#
_entry.id   AF-A0A9Q3F3W5-F1
#
_cell.length_a   1.000
_cell.length_b   1.000
_cell.length_c   1.000
_cell.angle_alpha   90.00
_cell.angle_beta   90.00
_cell.angle_gamma   90.00
#
_symmetry.space_group_name_H-M   'P 1'
#
loop_
_entity.id
_entity.type
_entity.pdbx_description
1 polymer ?
#
loop_
_entity_poly.entity_id
_entity_poly.type
_entity_poly.pdbx_seq_one_letter_code
_entity_poly.pdbx_strand_id
1 'polypeptide(L)'
;MEDILKRFCAYGMEYKDHEDYTNDWVTLLPEVQLAYNTSQHSTTGKTPSLVEKGWNPLFPMDHLKENLLNINPTAKDFHDMWKKACDTASKCIAEAKKYNKQRWDKTHMEPDFKEEDQVLVCTLNFNNLKGPKKMRNSFVGLFTIVNMIGENAVEVRLTEEFSRKHPVLPVSLVKPYFQTEEDKLPSRNKNPTPPEIVEVGDSPGPVKKIIKARKIILNGKYQRQYLVRLKNQTADKDKWLAENGIPDGNLYLWKLRASRRIEKSHQ
;
A
#
# COMPACT_ATOMS: atom_id res chain seq x y z
N MET A 1 8.25 -5.78 -15.80
CA MET A 1 7.69 -6.43 -17.00
C MET A 1 7.27 -5.37 -18.01
N GLU A 2 6.38 -4.43 -17.66
CA GLU A 2 6.00 -3.29 -18.53
C GLU A 2 7.20 -2.50 -19.07
N ASP A 3 8.19 -2.15 -18.23
CA ASP A 3 9.40 -1.44 -18.66
C ASP A 3 10.28 -2.27 -19.62
N ILE A 4 10.33 -3.59 -19.43
CA ILE A 4 11.09 -4.50 -20.30
C ILE A 4 10.39 -4.62 -21.67
N LEU A 5 9.06 -4.70 -21.65
CA LEU A 5 8.22 -4.72 -22.85
C LEU A 5 8.36 -3.44 -23.65
N LYS A 6 8.26 -2.26 -23.00
CA LYS A 6 8.48 -0.97 -23.65
C LYS A 6 9.85 -0.87 -24.31
N ARG A 7 10.90 -1.36 -23.64
CA ARG A 7 12.25 -1.43 -24.21
C ARG A 7 12.32 -2.37 -25.40
N PHE A 8 11.69 -3.54 -25.35
CA PHE A 8 11.66 -4.51 -26.46
C PHE A 8 10.92 -3.94 -27.68
N CYS A 9 9.76 -3.31 -27.48
CA CYS A 9 8.96 -2.69 -28.54
C CYS A 9 9.70 -1.54 -29.23
N ALA A 10 10.55 -0.80 -28.49
CA ALA A 10 11.35 0.29 -29.03
C ALA A 10 12.42 -0.15 -30.07
N TYR A 11 12.73 -1.46 -30.16
CA TYR A 11 13.71 -2.01 -31.11
C TYR A 11 13.07 -2.81 -32.27
N GLY A 12 11.76 -2.69 -32.49
CA GLY A 12 11.04 -3.37 -33.59
C GLY A 12 11.47 -2.92 -35.01
N MET A 13 11.23 -3.78 -36.01
CA MET A 13 11.69 -3.64 -37.40
C MET A 13 10.73 -2.88 -38.36
N GLU A 14 9.51 -2.50 -37.94
CA GLU A 14 8.57 -1.73 -38.78
C GLU A 14 7.99 -0.49 -38.06
N TYR A 15 7.54 0.46 -38.89
CA TYR A 15 7.49 1.93 -38.70
C TYR A 15 6.68 2.48 -37.51
N LYS A 16 7.10 3.68 -37.08
CA LYS A 16 6.73 4.41 -35.86
C LYS A 16 5.71 5.52 -36.18
N ASP A 17 4.80 5.83 -35.25
CA ASP A 17 3.94 7.02 -35.37
C ASP A 17 4.75 8.33 -35.43
N HIS A 18 4.08 9.45 -35.72
CA HIS A 18 4.67 10.80 -35.89
C HIS A 18 5.48 11.32 -34.67
N GLU A 19 5.50 10.58 -33.55
CA GLU A 19 6.28 10.80 -32.31
C GLU A 19 7.26 9.64 -31.97
N ASP A 20 7.66 8.81 -32.94
CA ASP A 20 8.73 7.80 -32.79
C ASP A 20 8.50 6.63 -31.79
N TYR A 21 7.27 6.35 -31.34
CA TYR A 21 6.97 5.23 -30.43
C TYR A 21 6.00 4.18 -31.01
N THR A 22 6.45 2.93 -31.13
CA THR A 22 5.61 1.72 -31.29
C THR A 22 5.18 1.21 -29.91
N ASN A 23 4.18 1.85 -29.31
CA ASN A 23 3.73 1.52 -27.94
C ASN A 23 2.66 0.43 -27.86
N ASP A 24 2.41 -0.35 -28.92
CA ASP A 24 1.40 -1.41 -28.88
C ASP A 24 1.94 -2.69 -28.22
N TRP A 25 2.27 -2.60 -26.93
CA TRP A 25 2.67 -3.76 -26.13
C TRP A 25 1.53 -4.75 -25.91
N VAL A 26 0.28 -4.34 -26.18
CA VAL A 26 -0.91 -5.19 -26.04
C VAL A 26 -0.92 -6.26 -27.13
N THR A 27 -0.62 -5.89 -28.38
CA THR A 27 -0.50 -6.86 -29.49
C THR A 27 0.66 -7.83 -29.32
N LEU A 28 1.75 -7.40 -28.68
CA LEU A 28 2.94 -8.21 -28.42
C LEU A 28 2.85 -9.09 -27.16
N LEU A 29 1.83 -8.88 -26.32
CA LEU A 29 1.65 -9.64 -25.08
C LEU A 29 1.62 -11.16 -25.29
N PRO A 30 0.92 -11.72 -26.31
CA PRO A 30 0.88 -13.16 -26.55
C PRO A 30 2.26 -13.74 -26.89
N GLU A 31 3.07 -13.01 -27.68
CA GLU A 31 4.41 -13.44 -28.07
C GLU A 31 5.36 -13.46 -26.88
N VAL A 32 5.27 -12.46 -26.01
CA VAL A 32 6.10 -12.36 -24.80
C VAL A 32 5.67 -13.41 -23.78
N GLN A 33 4.38 -13.65 -23.62
CA GLN A 33 3.88 -14.74 -22.79
C GLN A 33 4.42 -16.09 -23.28
N LEU A 34 4.38 -16.33 -24.60
CA LEU A 34 4.95 -17.53 -25.21
C LEU A 34 6.46 -17.64 -24.90
N ALA A 35 7.23 -16.59 -25.20
CA ALA A 35 8.68 -16.56 -24.98
C ALA A 35 9.04 -16.78 -23.50
N TYR A 36 8.31 -16.17 -22.57
CA TYR A 36 8.51 -16.35 -21.13
C TYR A 36 8.25 -17.80 -20.71
N ASN A 37 7.15 -18.38 -21.20
CA ASN A 37 6.77 -19.75 -20.85
C ASN A 37 7.71 -20.81 -21.43
N THR A 38 8.35 -20.53 -22.56
CA THR A 38 9.31 -21.42 -23.23
C THR A 38 10.78 -21.13 -22.89
N SER A 39 11.06 -20.06 -22.14
CA SER A 39 12.41 -19.76 -21.67
C SER A 39 12.74 -20.57 -20.42
N GLN A 40 13.98 -21.04 -20.31
CA GLN A 40 14.42 -21.77 -19.12
C GLN A 40 14.48 -20.82 -17.92
N HIS A 41 13.81 -21.18 -16.83
CA HIS A 41 13.82 -20.39 -15.61
C HIS A 41 15.06 -20.74 -14.76
N SER A 42 15.80 -19.75 -14.28
CA SER A 42 17.06 -19.94 -13.56
C SER A 42 16.94 -20.81 -12.31
N THR A 43 15.83 -20.70 -11.58
CA THR A 43 15.59 -21.49 -10.36
C THR A 43 15.35 -22.96 -10.63
N THR A 44 14.60 -23.31 -11.67
CA THR A 44 14.15 -24.70 -11.92
C THR A 44 14.98 -25.39 -12.99
N GLY A 45 15.76 -24.64 -13.79
CA GLY A 45 16.49 -25.16 -14.96
C GLY A 45 15.57 -25.72 -16.05
N LYS A 46 14.27 -25.44 -15.97
CA LYS A 46 13.23 -25.94 -16.88
C LYS A 46 12.34 -24.78 -17.33
N THR A 47 11.63 -24.97 -18.43
CA THR A 47 10.68 -24.00 -18.95
C THR A 47 9.38 -24.05 -18.13
N PRO A 48 8.74 -22.91 -17.81
CA PRO A 48 7.46 -22.90 -17.10
C PRO A 48 6.38 -23.77 -17.75
N SER A 49 6.24 -23.76 -19.09
CA SER A 49 5.26 -24.61 -19.78
C SER A 49 5.51 -26.10 -19.60
N LEU A 50 6.78 -26.52 -19.52
CA LEU A 50 7.12 -27.92 -19.29
C LEU A 50 6.76 -28.37 -17.87
N VAL A 51 6.92 -27.50 -16.87
CA VAL A 51 6.56 -27.82 -15.48
C VAL A 51 5.04 -27.82 -15.30
N GLU A 52 4.35 -26.83 -15.87
CA GLU A 52 2.90 -26.68 -15.73
C GLU A 52 2.13 -27.70 -16.58
N LYS A 53 2.46 -27.79 -17.87
CA LYS A 53 1.70 -28.55 -18.87
C LYS A 53 2.36 -29.88 -19.24
N GLY A 54 3.63 -30.08 -18.91
CA GLY A 54 4.40 -31.27 -19.29
C GLY A 54 4.96 -31.22 -20.72
N TRP A 55 4.71 -30.16 -21.48
CA TRP A 55 5.19 -30.00 -22.86
C TRP A 55 5.46 -28.52 -23.19
N ASN A 56 6.28 -28.29 -24.21
CA ASN A 56 6.52 -26.97 -24.77
C ASN A 56 5.87 -26.89 -26.17
N PRO A 57 5.27 -25.75 -26.54
CA PRO A 57 4.77 -25.54 -27.89
C PRO A 57 5.91 -25.65 -28.91
N LEU A 58 5.57 -26.19 -30.08
CA LEU A 58 6.48 -26.31 -31.21
C LEU A 58 6.63 -24.95 -31.90
N PHE A 59 7.87 -24.57 -32.20
CA PHE A 59 8.15 -23.39 -32.99
C PHE A 59 8.34 -23.75 -34.47
N PRO A 60 8.22 -22.78 -35.41
CA PRO A 60 8.52 -23.00 -36.82
C PRO A 60 9.89 -23.67 -37.07
N MET A 61 10.89 -23.36 -36.25
CA MET A 61 12.21 -23.99 -36.31
C MET A 61 12.22 -25.47 -35.88
N ASP A 62 11.27 -25.91 -35.06
CA ASP A 62 11.15 -27.30 -34.65
C ASP A 62 10.53 -28.16 -35.76
N HIS A 63 9.75 -27.58 -36.68
CA HIS A 63 9.25 -28.29 -37.86
C HIS A 63 10.38 -28.79 -38.78
N LEU A 64 11.54 -28.11 -38.78
CA LEU A 64 12.73 -28.58 -39.51
C LEU A 64 13.27 -29.93 -38.97
N LYS A 65 12.84 -30.32 -37.76
CA LYS A 65 13.25 -31.57 -37.09
C LYS A 65 12.22 -32.70 -37.26
N GLU A 66 11.12 -32.49 -38.01
CA GLU A 66 10.05 -33.48 -38.19
C GLU A 66 10.51 -34.81 -38.80
N ASN A 67 11.60 -34.79 -39.57
CA ASN A 67 12.19 -35.99 -40.15
C ASN A 67 12.93 -36.87 -39.11
N LEU A 68 13.07 -36.41 -37.86
CA LEU A 68 13.62 -37.21 -36.76
C LEU A 68 12.52 -38.09 -36.15
N LEU A 69 12.91 -39.27 -35.62
CA LEU A 69 12.00 -40.17 -34.92
C LEU A 69 11.34 -39.45 -33.73
N ASN A 70 10.06 -39.12 -33.87
CA ASN A 70 9.26 -38.53 -32.82
C ASN A 70 8.62 -39.64 -31.96
N ILE A 71 9.32 -40.04 -30.89
CA ILE A 71 8.81 -41.03 -29.94
C ILE A 71 7.92 -40.29 -28.94
N ASN A 72 6.61 -40.31 -29.19
CA ASN A 72 5.65 -39.80 -28.23
C ASN A 72 5.49 -40.82 -27.09
N PRO A 73 5.72 -40.43 -25.82
CA PRO A 73 5.52 -41.33 -24.70
C PRO A 73 4.06 -41.75 -24.59
N THR A 74 3.81 -42.95 -24.08
CA THR A 74 2.46 -43.37 -23.68
C THR A 74 1.91 -42.40 -22.63
N ALA A 75 0.60 -42.22 -22.55
CA ALA A 75 -0.02 -41.34 -21.54
C ALA A 75 0.45 -41.63 -20.09
N LYS A 76 0.70 -42.91 -19.77
CA LYS A 76 1.25 -43.33 -18.49
C LYS A 76 2.68 -42.83 -18.27
N ASP A 77 3.56 -43.05 -19.26
CA ASP A 77 4.96 -42.62 -19.19
C ASP A 77 5.07 -41.10 -19.13
N PHE A 78 4.19 -40.39 -19.86
CA PHE A 78 4.08 -38.94 -19.80
C PHE A 78 3.68 -38.46 -18.39
N HIS A 79 2.68 -39.09 -17.78
CA HIS A 79 2.26 -38.75 -16.41
C HIS A 79 3.40 -38.95 -15.41
N ASP A 80 4.12 -40.08 -15.50
CA ASP A 80 5.25 -40.36 -14.61
C ASP A 80 6.41 -39.38 -14.83
N MET A 81 6.69 -39.00 -16.07
CA MET A 81 7.67 -37.97 -16.41
C MET A 81 7.28 -36.60 -15.85
N TRP A 82 6.02 -36.20 -16.05
CA TRP A 82 5.50 -34.92 -15.57
C TRP A 82 5.54 -34.85 -14.03
N LYS A 83 5.14 -35.91 -13.34
CA LYS A 83 5.22 -36.01 -11.89
C LYS A 83 6.66 -35.82 -11.38
N LYS A 84 7.63 -36.51 -12.01
CA LYS A 84 9.06 -36.32 -11.71
C LYS A 84 9.50 -34.87 -11.94
N ALA A 85 9.07 -34.23 -13.03
CA ALA A 85 9.40 -32.84 -13.30
C ALA A 85 8.84 -31.89 -12.22
N CYS A 86 7.58 -32.07 -11.82
CA CYS A 86 6.95 -31.31 -10.73
C CYS A 86 7.68 -31.50 -9.39
N ASP A 87 8.06 -32.74 -9.06
CA ASP A 87 8.82 -33.05 -7.85
C ASP A 87 10.19 -32.37 -7.86
N THR A 88 10.90 -32.41 -9.00
CA THR A 88 12.19 -31.71 -9.15
C THR A 88 12.05 -30.20 -9.03
N ALA A 89 11.07 -29.60 -9.71
CA ALA A 89 10.81 -28.16 -9.62
C ALA A 89 10.49 -27.72 -8.20
N SER A 90 9.68 -28.50 -7.47
CA SER A 90 9.34 -28.25 -6.06
C SER A 90 10.59 -28.26 -5.17
N LYS A 91 11.50 -29.23 -5.39
CA LYS A 91 12.79 -29.28 -4.68
C LYS A 91 13.66 -28.06 -4.99
N CYS A 92 13.81 -27.70 -6.26
CA CYS A 92 14.60 -26.53 -6.66
C CYS A 92 14.04 -25.23 -6.05
N ILE A 93 12.72 -25.07 -6.01
CA ILE A 93 12.07 -23.91 -5.37
C ILE A 93 12.36 -23.91 -3.86
N ALA A 94 12.27 -25.06 -3.19
CA ALA A 94 12.57 -25.17 -1.76
C ALA A 94 14.04 -24.83 -1.46
N GLU A 95 14.97 -25.30 -2.28
CA GLU A 95 16.40 -25.00 -2.19
C GLU A 95 16.67 -23.51 -2.41
N ALA A 96 16.09 -22.91 -3.45
CA ALA A 96 16.22 -21.48 -3.71
C ALA A 96 15.63 -20.63 -2.58
N LYS A 97 14.49 -21.03 -2.02
CA LYS A 97 13.90 -20.38 -0.84
C LYS A 97 14.85 -20.47 0.37
N LYS A 98 15.45 -21.63 0.61
CA LYS A 98 16.43 -21.84 1.70
C LYS A 98 17.68 -20.97 1.48
N TYR A 99 18.21 -20.93 0.26
CA TYR A 99 19.36 -20.11 -0.10
C TYR A 99 19.08 -18.62 0.10
N ASN A 100 17.94 -18.13 -0.40
CA ASN A 100 17.53 -16.74 -0.25
C ASN A 100 17.33 -16.36 1.21
N LYS A 101 16.71 -17.25 2.01
CA LYS A 101 16.57 -17.06 3.46
C LYS A 101 17.93 -16.94 4.13
N GLN A 102 18.84 -17.90 3.91
CA GLN A 102 20.19 -17.85 4.49
C GLN A 102 20.95 -16.58 4.09
N ARG A 103 20.78 -16.10 2.86
CA ARG A 103 21.42 -14.86 2.41
C ARG A 103 20.82 -13.63 3.09
N TRP A 104 19.50 -13.59 3.22
CA TRP A 104 18.79 -12.53 3.94
C TRP A 104 19.21 -12.50 5.41
N ASP A 105 19.11 -13.63 6.12
CA ASP A 105 19.43 -13.78 7.54
C ASP A 105 20.88 -13.38 7.88
N LYS A 106 21.83 -13.49 6.93
CA LYS A 106 23.23 -13.07 7.14
C LYS A 106 23.41 -11.56 7.29
N THR A 107 22.58 -10.78 6.58
CA THR A 107 22.70 -9.31 6.53
C THR A 107 21.56 -8.60 7.24
N HIS A 108 20.44 -9.30 7.43
CA HIS A 108 19.26 -8.75 8.04
C HIS A 108 19.44 -8.74 9.56
N MET A 109 19.27 -7.56 10.14
CA MET A 109 19.10 -7.41 11.58
C MET A 109 17.65 -7.07 11.85
N GLU A 110 17.00 -7.91 12.64
CA GLU A 110 15.65 -7.65 13.10
C GLU A 110 15.67 -6.46 14.06
N PRO A 111 14.87 -5.41 13.81
CA PRO A 111 14.75 -4.29 14.73
C PRO A 111 14.03 -4.73 16.01
N ASP A 112 14.67 -4.54 17.17
CA ASP A 112 14.05 -4.76 18.48
C ASP A 112 13.17 -3.55 18.82
N PHE A 113 11.87 -3.66 18.51
CA PHE A 113 10.86 -2.67 18.86
C PHE A 113 9.97 -3.21 19.97
N LYS A 114 9.74 -2.39 20.99
CA LYS A 114 8.86 -2.72 22.11
C LYS A 114 7.62 -1.84 22.10
N GLU A 115 6.58 -2.34 22.75
CA GLU A 115 5.41 -1.54 23.06
C GLU A 115 5.84 -0.32 23.89
N GLU A 116 5.19 0.82 23.63
CA GLU A 116 5.50 2.13 24.22
C GLU A 116 6.83 2.79 23.77
N ASP A 117 7.61 2.16 22.88
CA ASP A 117 8.78 2.82 22.29
C ASP A 117 8.39 4.02 21.41
N GLN A 118 9.22 5.07 21.45
CA GLN A 118 9.07 6.23 20.59
C GLN A 118 9.74 6.01 19.24
N VAL A 119 8.97 6.25 18.18
CA VAL A 119 9.42 6.02 16.81
C VAL A 119 9.07 7.15 15.87
N LEU A 120 9.91 7.30 14.85
CA LEU A 120 9.71 8.18 13.71
C LEU A 120 9.09 7.38 12.55
N VAL A 121 8.08 7.95 11.88
CA VAL A 121 7.41 7.29 10.75
C VAL A 121 7.83 7.92 9.42
N CYS A 122 8.12 7.07 8.43
CA CYS A 122 8.50 7.46 7.08
C CYS A 122 7.32 8.05 6.29
N THR A 123 7.55 9.18 5.61
CA THR A 123 6.52 9.90 4.84
C THR A 123 6.41 9.49 3.37
N LEU A 124 7.19 8.49 2.94
CA LEU A 124 7.31 8.09 1.53
C LEU A 124 5.96 7.71 0.89
N ASN A 125 5.08 7.07 1.67
CA ASN A 125 3.75 6.63 1.24
C ASN A 125 2.62 7.64 1.57
N PHE A 126 2.96 8.82 2.12
CA PHE A 126 1.98 9.83 2.48
C PHE A 126 1.82 10.87 1.36
N ASN A 127 0.89 10.59 0.44
CA ASN A 127 0.60 11.47 -0.70
C ASN A 127 -0.19 12.73 -0.31
N ASN A 128 -0.99 12.68 0.76
CA ASN A 128 -1.92 13.75 1.15
C ASN A 128 -1.33 14.71 2.22
N LEU A 129 -0.01 14.85 2.27
CA LEU A 129 0.63 15.81 3.18
C LEU A 129 0.76 17.17 2.51
N LYS A 130 0.68 18.22 3.32
CA LYS A 130 0.84 19.59 2.86
C LYS A 130 2.26 19.84 2.35
N GLY A 131 2.38 20.53 1.21
CA GLY A 131 3.66 20.98 0.66
C GLY A 131 4.34 20.02 -0.34
N PRO A 132 5.38 20.50 -1.04
CA PRO A 132 6.08 19.73 -2.07
C PRO A 132 6.89 18.58 -1.47
N LYS A 133 6.85 17.39 -2.11
CA LYS A 133 7.52 16.16 -1.61
C LYS A 133 9.02 16.35 -1.33
N LYS A 134 9.70 17.20 -2.11
CA LYS A 134 11.14 17.48 -1.98
C LYS A 134 11.52 18.30 -0.74
N MET A 135 10.61 19.10 -0.19
CA MET A 135 10.88 19.95 0.98
C MET A 135 10.28 19.38 2.27
N ARG A 136 9.66 18.21 2.21
CA ARG A 136 9.08 17.55 3.38
C ARG A 136 10.12 16.71 4.09
N ASN A 137 10.04 16.65 5.42
CA ASN A 137 10.84 15.73 6.20
C ASN A 137 10.51 14.28 5.78
N SER A 138 11.55 13.48 5.53
CA SER A 138 11.38 12.08 5.16
C SER A 138 10.83 11.23 6.30
N PHE A 139 11.09 11.66 7.55
CA PHE A 139 10.58 11.03 8.77
C PHE A 139 9.89 12.10 9.62
N VAL A 140 8.76 11.75 10.22
CA VAL A 140 7.95 12.67 11.02
C VAL A 140 7.53 12.02 12.33
N GLY A 141 7.35 12.89 13.33
CA GLY A 141 6.65 12.62 14.57
C GLY A 141 7.49 11.87 15.57
N LEU A 142 7.17 12.10 16.84
CA LEU A 142 7.39 11.13 17.89
C LEU A 142 6.06 10.43 18.06
N PHE A 143 5.96 9.22 17.53
CA PHE A 143 4.79 8.40 17.71
C PHE A 143 5.13 7.22 18.61
N THR A 144 4.15 6.80 19.40
CA THR A 144 4.31 5.68 20.31
C THR A 144 3.83 4.40 19.64
N ILE A 145 4.61 3.34 19.78
CA ILE A 145 4.17 1.99 19.40
C ILE A 145 3.09 1.54 20.38
N VAL A 146 1.92 1.21 19.87
CA VAL A 146 0.82 0.67 20.68
C VAL A 146 1.01 -0.84 20.83
N ASN A 147 1.17 -1.53 19.71
CA ASN A 147 1.29 -2.99 19.67
C ASN A 147 2.25 -3.43 18.55
N MET A 148 2.87 -4.59 18.72
CA MET A 148 3.60 -5.27 17.65
C MET A 148 2.67 -6.27 16.94
N ILE A 149 2.51 -6.14 15.61
CA ILE A 149 1.67 -7.04 14.80
C ILE A 149 2.59 -8.02 14.07
N GLY A 150 2.84 -9.16 14.72
CA GLY A 150 3.83 -10.13 14.26
C GLY A 150 5.24 -9.54 14.28
N GLU A 151 6.13 -10.08 13.43
CA GLU A 151 7.56 -9.72 13.42
C GLU A 151 7.87 -8.50 12.53
N ASN A 152 7.04 -8.21 11.51
CA ASN A 152 7.36 -7.24 10.45
C ASN A 152 6.42 -6.03 10.38
N ALA A 153 5.47 -5.90 11.30
CA ALA A 153 4.57 -4.75 11.34
C ALA A 153 4.37 -4.24 12.76
N VAL A 154 4.20 -2.92 12.86
CA VAL A 154 4.05 -2.19 14.11
C VAL A 154 2.79 -1.34 14.03
N GLU A 155 1.97 -1.39 15.07
CA GLU A 155 0.85 -0.48 15.23
C GLU A 155 1.31 0.77 15.97
N VAL A 156 1.19 1.91 15.29
CA VAL A 156 1.67 3.19 15.79
C VAL A 156 0.50 4.12 16.05
N ARG A 157 0.51 4.82 17.19
CA ARG A 157 -0.50 5.82 17.52
C ARG A 157 -0.26 7.11 16.73
N LEU A 158 -0.90 7.22 15.56
CA LEU A 158 -0.78 8.39 14.70
C LEU A 158 -1.67 9.55 15.19
N THR A 159 -1.05 10.69 15.49
CA THR A 159 -1.72 11.92 15.94
C THR A 159 -1.80 12.99 14.82
N GLU A 160 -2.48 14.10 15.10
CA GLU A 160 -2.54 15.30 14.23
C GLU A 160 -3.04 15.05 12.78
N GLU A 161 -2.27 15.51 11.78
CA GLU A 161 -2.56 15.36 10.35
C GLU A 161 -2.49 13.88 9.90
N PHE A 162 -1.86 13.02 10.71
CA PHE A 162 -1.64 11.61 10.42
C PHE A 162 -2.73 10.69 10.99
N SER A 163 -3.65 11.20 11.81
CA SER A 163 -4.71 10.40 12.45
C SER A 163 -5.66 9.69 11.45
N ARG A 164 -5.68 10.14 10.20
CA ARG A 164 -6.48 9.53 9.11
C ARG A 164 -5.73 8.45 8.34
N LYS A 165 -4.45 8.23 8.65
CA LYS A 165 -3.62 7.21 7.99
C LYS A 165 -3.78 5.89 8.73
N HIS A 166 -3.47 4.81 8.03
CA HIS A 166 -3.51 3.48 8.63
C HIS A 166 -2.44 3.39 9.74
N PRO A 167 -2.80 3.01 10.97
CA PRO A 167 -1.88 3.00 12.12
C PRO A 167 -0.85 1.87 12.04
N VAL A 168 -1.17 0.78 11.34
CA VAL A 168 -0.24 -0.34 11.14
C VAL A 168 0.69 -0.04 9.97
N LEU A 169 1.99 -0.06 10.27
CA LEU A 169 3.06 0.22 9.32
C LEU A 169 4.09 -0.92 9.37
N PRO A 170 4.68 -1.30 8.22
CA PRO A 170 5.79 -2.24 8.21
C PRO A 170 6.99 -1.64 8.94
N VAL A 171 7.75 -2.50 9.61
CA VAL A 171 8.93 -2.14 10.42
C VAL A 171 9.95 -1.32 9.61
N SER A 172 10.07 -1.58 8.30
CA SER A 172 10.95 -0.85 7.37
C SER A 172 10.62 0.63 7.19
N LEU A 173 9.38 1.05 7.51
CA LEU A 173 8.93 2.44 7.43
C LEU A 173 8.99 3.16 8.78
N VAL A 174 9.52 2.50 9.81
CA VAL A 174 9.60 3.01 11.18
C VAL A 174 11.07 3.07 11.60
N LYS A 175 11.46 4.11 12.34
CA LYS A 175 12.80 4.22 12.93
C LYS A 175 12.71 4.46 14.43
N PRO A 176 13.55 3.79 15.25
CA PRO A 176 13.61 4.09 16.67
C PRO A 176 14.08 5.54 16.86
N TYR A 177 13.43 6.24 17.77
CA TYR A 177 13.86 7.56 18.19
C TYR A 177 14.75 7.43 19.42
N PHE A 178 15.98 7.93 19.33
CA PHE A 178 16.89 8.03 20.47
C PHE A 178 16.97 9.49 20.91
N GLN A 179 16.49 9.78 22.12
CA GLN A 179 16.63 11.10 22.71
C GLN A 179 18.12 11.40 22.91
N THR A 180 18.56 12.54 22.38
CA THR A 180 19.92 13.01 22.62
C THR A 180 19.94 13.77 23.94
N GLU A 181 20.83 13.40 24.86
CA GLU A 181 21.09 14.12 26.10
C GLU A 181 21.44 15.59 25.79
N GLU A 182 20.70 16.52 26.38
CA GLU A 182 20.82 17.97 26.11
C GLU A 182 22.23 18.50 26.42
N ASP A 183 22.91 17.90 27.41
CA ASP A 183 24.27 18.26 27.83
C ASP A 183 25.34 17.98 26.76
N LYS A 184 25.10 17.04 25.84
CA LYS A 184 26.09 16.66 24.83
C LYS A 184 26.10 17.60 23.62
N LEU A 185 25.00 18.33 23.37
CA LEU A 185 24.84 19.20 22.20
C LEU A 185 24.03 20.47 22.53
N PRO A 186 24.60 21.42 23.30
CA PRO A 186 23.88 22.61 23.77
C PRO A 186 23.44 23.57 22.64
N SER A 187 24.06 23.50 21.45
CA SER A 187 23.71 24.34 20.30
C SER A 187 22.57 23.79 19.44
N ARG A 188 22.04 22.59 19.75
CA ARG A 188 20.94 21.98 19.00
C ARG A 188 19.61 22.57 19.49
N ASN A 189 18.81 23.10 18.56
CA ASN A 189 17.45 23.57 18.88
C ASN A 189 16.67 22.46 19.59
N LYS A 190 15.91 22.84 20.64
CA LYS A 190 15.07 21.92 21.41
C LYS A 190 14.25 21.03 20.47
N ASN A 191 14.28 19.72 20.70
CA ASN A 191 13.51 18.78 19.90
C ASN A 191 12.02 19.16 19.98
N PRO A 192 11.26 19.05 18.88
CA PRO A 192 9.82 19.27 18.93
C PRO A 192 9.23 18.33 19.99
N THR A 193 8.48 18.92 20.94
CA THR A 193 7.80 18.17 22.00
C THR A 193 6.91 17.10 21.36
N PRO A 194 6.88 15.87 21.88
CA PRO A 194 5.92 14.87 21.43
C PRO A 194 4.51 15.49 21.43
N PRO A 195 3.70 15.28 20.37
CA PRO A 195 2.34 15.80 20.35
C PRO A 195 1.60 15.30 21.58
N GLU A 196 1.05 16.23 22.36
CA GLU A 196 0.38 15.96 23.62
C GLU A 196 -0.72 14.92 23.41
N ILE A 197 -0.75 13.90 24.27
CA ILE A 197 -1.73 12.82 24.23
C ILE A 197 -3.07 13.43 24.61
N VAL A 198 -3.88 13.82 23.63
CA VAL A 198 -5.26 14.22 23.88
C VAL A 198 -6.02 12.93 24.20
N GLU A 199 -6.14 12.59 25.48
CA GLU A 199 -7.12 11.61 25.90
C GLU A 199 -8.48 12.06 25.38
N VAL A 200 -9.10 11.22 24.56
CA VAL A 200 -10.45 11.45 24.04
C VAL A 200 -11.40 11.23 25.20
N GLY A 201 -11.47 12.20 26.11
CA GLY A 201 -12.60 12.34 27.00
C GLY A 201 -13.88 12.42 26.17
N ASP A 202 -15.00 11.98 26.72
CA ASP A 202 -16.33 11.91 26.08
C ASP A 202 -16.92 13.30 25.72
N SER A 203 -16.07 14.34 25.72
CA SER A 203 -16.39 15.63 25.17
C SER A 203 -16.39 15.55 23.64
N PRO A 204 -17.42 16.07 22.96
CA PRO A 204 -17.45 16.11 21.51
C PRO A 204 -16.22 16.89 21.01
N GLY A 205 -15.31 16.20 20.31
CA GLY A 205 -14.11 16.80 19.74
C GLY A 205 -14.41 17.97 18.79
N PRO A 206 -13.38 18.70 18.32
CA PRO A 206 -13.59 19.90 17.52
C PRO A 206 -14.34 19.59 16.22
N VAL A 207 -15.36 20.39 15.90
CA VAL A 207 -16.25 20.18 14.75
C VAL A 207 -15.56 20.52 13.42
N LYS A 208 -15.75 19.70 12.38
CA LYS A 208 -15.29 19.99 11.00
C LYS A 208 -16.38 20.71 10.21
N LYS A 209 -17.60 20.15 10.17
CA LYS A 209 -18.74 20.72 9.42
C LYS A 209 -20.08 20.15 9.91
N ILE A 210 -21.14 20.95 9.83
CA ILE A 210 -22.53 20.49 9.99
C ILE A 210 -23.08 20.15 8.60
N ILE A 211 -23.63 18.94 8.45
CA ILE A 211 -24.07 18.42 7.15
C ILE A 211 -25.58 18.58 7.00
N LYS A 212 -26.35 18.05 7.94
CA LYS A 212 -27.82 18.00 7.89
C LYS A 212 -28.42 18.57 9.17
N ALA A 213 -29.68 18.98 9.06
CA ALA A 213 -30.49 19.41 10.20
C ALA A 213 -31.81 18.66 10.15
N ARG A 214 -32.27 18.15 11.30
CA ARG A 214 -33.57 17.50 11.46
C ARG A 214 -34.33 18.12 12.63
N LYS A 215 -35.65 18.04 12.59
CA LYS A 215 -36.53 18.36 13.72
C LYS A 215 -37.08 17.05 14.27
N ILE A 216 -36.96 16.84 15.57
CA ILE A 216 -37.55 15.69 16.26
C ILE A 216 -38.41 16.20 17.41
N ILE A 217 -39.40 15.41 17.81
CA ILE A 217 -40.22 15.68 18.99
C ILE A 217 -39.65 14.82 20.11
N LEU A 218 -39.18 15.46 21.18
CA LEU A 218 -38.60 14.80 22.34
C LEU A 218 -39.29 15.39 23.58
N ASN A 219 -39.90 14.54 24.40
CA ASN A 219 -40.70 14.94 25.56
C ASN A 219 -41.79 15.98 25.23
N GLY A 220 -42.48 15.79 24.10
CA GLY A 220 -43.56 16.69 23.64
C GLY A 220 -43.09 18.05 23.11
N LYS A 221 -41.78 18.34 23.08
CA LYS A 221 -41.22 19.59 22.56
C LYS A 221 -40.46 19.36 21.26
N TYR A 222 -40.59 20.31 20.32
CA TYR A 222 -39.81 20.29 19.08
C TYR A 222 -38.36 20.67 19.36
N GLN A 223 -37.43 19.75 19.12
CA GLN A 223 -35.99 19.99 19.22
C GLN A 223 -35.32 19.83 17.85
N ARG A 224 -34.42 20.76 17.54
CA ARG A 224 -33.57 20.68 16.34
C ARG A 224 -32.28 19.95 16.68
N GLN A 225 -31.94 18.98 15.84
CA GLN A 225 -30.65 18.29 15.88
C GLN A 225 -29.90 18.50 14.58
N TYR A 226 -28.58 18.50 14.69
CA TYR A 226 -27.67 18.72 13.59
C TYR A 226 -26.73 17.51 13.46
N LEU A 227 -26.53 17.04 12.23
CA LEU A 227 -25.57 15.97 11.94
C LEU A 227 -24.20 16.61 11.85
N VAL A 228 -23.37 16.33 12.85
CA VAL A 228 -22.06 16.95 13.05
C VAL A 228 -20.98 15.98 12.61
N ARG A 229 -20.13 16.44 11.71
CA ARG A 229 -18.88 15.75 11.37
C ARG A 229 -17.76 16.30 12.22
N LEU A 230 -17.19 15.45 13.07
CA LEU A 230 -16.06 15.80 13.93
C LEU A 230 -14.76 15.90 13.11
N LYS A 231 -13.82 16.73 13.53
CA LYS A 231 -12.47 16.74 12.96
C LYS A 231 -11.83 15.38 13.26
N ASN A 232 -11.01 14.92 12.32
CA ASN A 232 -10.21 13.70 12.44
C ASN A 232 -11.01 12.38 12.59
N GLN A 233 -12.33 12.38 12.40
CA GLN A 233 -13.15 11.16 12.32
C GLN A 233 -13.69 10.91 10.90
N THR A 234 -13.95 9.64 10.58
CA THR A 234 -14.60 9.20 9.34
C THR A 234 -16.11 9.46 9.39
N ALA A 235 -16.77 9.41 8.22
CA ALA A 235 -18.21 9.66 8.10
C ALA A 235 -19.07 8.69 8.94
N ASP A 236 -18.57 7.50 9.22
CA ASP A 236 -19.30 6.47 9.99
C ASP A 236 -19.51 6.86 11.45
N LYS A 237 -18.69 7.77 11.97
CA LYS A 237 -18.79 8.30 13.34
C LYS A 237 -19.55 9.63 13.43
N ASP A 238 -20.23 10.05 12.36
CA ASP A 238 -21.06 11.27 12.38
C ASP A 238 -22.22 11.12 13.39
N LYS A 239 -22.32 12.06 14.35
CA LYS A 239 -23.34 12.01 15.42
C LYS A 239 -24.37 13.13 15.26
N TRP A 240 -25.61 12.85 15.66
CA TRP A 240 -26.66 13.85 15.79
C TRP A 240 -26.56 14.55 17.15
N LEU A 241 -26.25 15.84 17.14
CA LEU A 241 -26.11 16.65 18.35
C LEU A 241 -27.17 17.76 18.40
N ALA A 242 -27.63 18.09 19.60
CA ALA A 242 -28.47 19.27 19.84
C ALA A 242 -27.62 20.54 19.75
N GLU A 243 -28.25 21.69 19.51
CA GLU A 243 -27.57 22.99 19.37
C GLU A 243 -26.59 23.29 20.52
N ASN A 244 -26.98 22.94 21.75
CA ASN A 244 -26.18 23.17 22.97
C ASN A 244 -24.99 22.22 23.12
N GLY A 245 -24.97 21.09 22.41
CA GLY A 245 -23.93 20.07 22.50
C GLY A 245 -22.85 20.19 21.43
N ILE A 246 -22.86 21.26 20.63
CA ILE A 246 -21.92 21.47 19.53
C ILE A 246 -20.86 22.51 19.96
N PRO A 247 -19.58 22.12 20.10
CA PRO A 247 -18.49 23.07 20.33
C PRO A 247 -18.42 24.10 19.20
N ASP A 248 -18.37 25.40 19.53
CA ASP A 248 -18.43 26.53 18.59
C ASP A 248 -19.62 26.47 17.60
N GLY A 249 -20.75 25.92 18.04
CA GLY A 249 -21.91 25.65 17.18
C GLY A 249 -22.41 26.85 16.38
N ASN A 250 -22.36 28.06 16.95
CA ASN A 250 -22.83 29.29 16.29
C ASN A 250 -22.13 29.56 14.95
N LEU A 251 -20.81 29.38 14.88
CA LEU A 251 -20.04 29.61 13.65
C LEU A 251 -20.44 28.65 12.54
N TYR A 252 -20.57 27.36 12.88
CA TYR A 252 -20.90 26.31 11.92
C TYR A 252 -22.37 26.37 11.49
N LEU A 253 -23.28 26.74 12.40
CA LEU A 253 -24.69 26.98 12.10
C LEU A 253 -24.88 28.18 11.19
N TRP A 254 -24.10 29.26 11.41
CA TRP A 254 -24.10 30.40 10.50
C TRP A 254 -23.66 29.99 9.09
N LYS A 255 -22.56 29.22 8.95
CA LYS A 255 -22.10 28.71 7.64
C LYS A 255 -23.15 27.85 6.93
N LEU A 256 -23.84 26.97 7.66
CA LEU A 256 -24.93 26.14 7.10
C LEU A 256 -26.14 26.97 6.66
N ARG A 257 -26.50 28.00 7.44
CA ARG A 257 -27.59 28.93 7.06
C ARG A 257 -27.20 29.74 5.83
N ALA A 258 -25.95 30.20 5.74
CA ALA A 258 -25.43 30.93 4.60
C ALA A 258 -25.44 30.07 3.33
N SER A 259 -24.97 28.81 3.39
CA SER A 259 -24.97 27.92 2.23
C SER A 259 -26.38 27.61 1.72
N ARG A 260 -27.35 27.40 2.62
CA ARG A 260 -28.76 27.17 2.24
C ARG A 260 -29.44 28.40 1.63
N ARG A 261 -29.00 29.61 1.97
CA ARG A 261 -29.51 30.84 1.34
C ARG A 261 -29.00 30.96 -0.10
N ILE A 262 -27.74 30.59 -0.35
CA ILE A 262 -27.14 30.60 -1.69
C ILE A 262 -27.81 29.55 -2.59
N GLU A 263 -28.04 28.34 -2.09
CA GLU A 263 -28.76 27.30 -2.84
C GLU A 263 -30.18 27.73 -3.23
N LYS A 264 -30.87 28.48 -2.36
CA LYS A 264 -32.21 29.00 -2.63
C LYS A 264 -32.26 30.20 -3.59
N SER A 265 -31.15 30.92 -3.79
CA SER A 265 -31.11 32.05 -4.72
C SER A 265 -30.71 31.64 -6.15
N HIS A 266 -30.29 30.38 -6.33
CA HIS A 266 -29.90 29.80 -7.62
C HIS A 266 -30.96 28.82 -8.17
N GLN A 267 -32.11 28.70 -7.49
CA GLN A 267 -33.31 28.02 -7.95
C GLN A 267 -34.38 29.06 -8.28
#